data_AF-A0A183HJL7-F1
#
_entry.id   AF-A0A183HJL7-F1
#
_cell.length_a   1.000
_cell.length_b   1.000
_cell.length_c   1.000
_cell.angle_alpha   90.00
_cell.angle_beta   90.00
_cell.angle_gamma   90.00
#
_symmetry.space_group_name_H-M   'P 1'
#
loop_
_entity.id
_entity.type
_entity.pdbx_description
1 polymer ?
#
loop_
_entity_poly.entity_id
_entity_poly.type
_entity_poly.pdbx_seq_one_letter_code
_entity_poly.pdbx_strand_id
1 'polypeptide(L)'
;MIRENEDNHILKCRQLLHQYIVDIHVKIETERLIFIRLNQSKLRFEEYIHLRDAIVDDGNTTNIGRLMILPSSYEGSPRHMYDYAQDAIAYVRQCVRSDLFITFTCNSA
;
A
#
# COMPACT_ATOMS: atom_id res chain seq x y z
N MET A 1 -22.98 -1.45 -15.30
CA MET A 1 -23.93 -1.81 -16.37
C MET A 1 -25.26 -2.16 -15.73
N ILE A 2 -26.25 -1.27 -15.81
CA ILE A 2 -27.63 -1.58 -15.40
C ILE A 2 -28.24 -2.32 -16.59
N ARG A 3 -28.66 -3.56 -16.37
CA ARG A 3 -29.35 -4.35 -17.40
C ARG A 3 -30.81 -3.90 -17.45
N GLU A 4 -31.28 -3.48 -18.61
CA GLU A 4 -32.70 -3.17 -18.81
C GLU A 4 -33.52 -4.47 -18.63
N ASN A 5 -34.66 -4.37 -17.95
CA ASN A 5 -35.55 -5.47 -17.53
C ASN A 5 -35.09 -6.37 -16.36
N GLU A 6 -33.97 -6.10 -15.69
CA GLU A 6 -33.58 -6.81 -14.46
C GLU A 6 -33.64 -5.88 -13.24
N ASP A 7 -34.51 -6.24 -12.30
CA ASP A 7 -34.74 -5.44 -11.10
C ASP A 7 -33.66 -5.76 -10.04
N ASN A 8 -32.62 -4.93 -9.97
CA ASN A 8 -31.51 -5.13 -9.04
C ASN A 8 -31.86 -4.66 -7.62
N HIS A 9 -32.41 -5.57 -6.81
CA HIS A 9 -32.90 -5.28 -5.46
C HIS A 9 -31.78 -4.77 -4.54
N ILE A 10 -30.57 -5.30 -4.69
CA ILE A 10 -29.38 -4.89 -3.94
C ILE A 10 -29.06 -3.40 -4.13
N LEU A 11 -29.24 -2.87 -5.34
CA LEU A 11 -28.99 -1.45 -5.64
C LEU A 11 -30.05 -0.51 -5.05
N LYS A 12 -31.24 -1.03 -4.72
CA LYS A 12 -32.32 -0.26 -4.10
C LYS A 12 -32.11 -0.06 -2.59
N CYS A 13 -31.20 -0.81 -1.97
CA CYS A 13 -30.99 -0.83 -0.52
C CYS A 13 -30.17 0.34 0.06
N ARG A 14 -29.83 1.37 -0.74
CA ARG A 14 -29.16 2.63 -0.32
C ARG A 14 -28.03 2.44 0.70
N GLN A 15 -28.24 2.75 1.98
CA GLN A 15 -27.21 2.68 3.02
C GLN A 15 -26.71 1.26 3.27
N LEU A 16 -27.60 0.26 3.22
CA LEU A 16 -27.23 -1.15 3.40
C LEU A 16 -26.31 -1.64 2.29
N LEU A 17 -26.48 -1.12 1.06
CA LEU A 17 -25.57 -1.40 -0.05
C LEU A 17 -24.15 -0.90 0.25
N HIS A 18 -24.02 0.33 0.74
CA HIS A 18 -22.71 0.90 1.07
C HIS A 18 -22.02 0.09 2.16
N GLN A 19 -22.75 -0.28 3.22
CA GLN A 19 -22.19 -1.13 4.27
C GLN A 19 -21.76 -2.50 3.74
N TYR A 20 -22.57 -3.12 2.89
CA TYR A 20 -22.27 -4.40 2.26
C TYR A 20 -21.00 -4.34 1.39
N ILE A 21 -20.84 -3.29 0.59
CA ILE A 21 -19.65 -3.09 -0.26
C ILE A 21 -18.40 -2.95 0.62
N VAL A 22 -18.45 -2.13 1.66
CA VAL A 22 -17.31 -1.94 2.58
C VAL A 22 -16.96 -3.24 3.29
N ASP A 23 -17.94 -3.97 3.81
CA ASP A 23 -17.72 -5.24 4.51
C ASP A 23 -17.07 -6.30 3.61
N ILE A 24 -17.54 -6.42 2.36
CA ILE A 24 -16.91 -7.33 1.38
C ILE A 24 -15.50 -6.89 1.03
N HIS A 25 -15.28 -5.58 0.83
CA HIS A 25 -13.96 -5.07 0.52
C HIS A 25 -12.97 -5.39 1.65
N VAL A 26 -13.35 -5.16 2.91
CA VAL A 26 -12.52 -5.50 4.08
C VAL A 26 -12.21 -6.99 4.13
N LYS A 27 -13.18 -7.87 3.83
CA LYS A 27 -12.95 -9.32 3.76
C LYS A 27 -11.91 -9.70 2.70
N ILE A 28 -12.04 -9.14 1.49
CA ILE A 28 -11.10 -9.39 0.40
C ILE A 28 -9.69 -8.89 0.76
N GLU A 29 -9.59 -7.68 1.31
CA GLU A 29 -8.30 -7.10 1.71
C GLU A 29 -7.65 -7.89 2.85
N THR A 30 -8.45 -8.39 3.79
CA THR A 30 -7.95 -9.26 4.87
C THR A 30 -7.33 -10.53 4.31
N GLU A 31 -8.00 -11.22 3.38
CA GLU A 31 -7.47 -12.42 2.73
C GLU A 31 -6.20 -12.12 1.91
N ARG A 32 -6.15 -10.99 1.21
CA ARG A 32 -4.93 -10.54 0.50
C ARG A 32 -3.75 -10.34 1.45
N LEU A 33 -3.98 -9.68 2.59
CA LEU A 33 -2.94 -9.51 3.61
C LEU A 33 -2.50 -10.85 4.20
N ILE A 34 -3.43 -11.77 4.47
CA ILE A 34 -3.09 -13.13 4.92
C ILE A 34 -2.23 -13.85 3.87
N PHE A 35 -2.60 -13.76 2.59
CA PHE A 35 -1.83 -14.35 1.50
C PHE A 35 -0.39 -13.81 1.45
N ILE A 36 -0.23 -12.48 1.51
CA ILE A 36 1.09 -11.82 1.52
C ILE A 36 1.87 -12.27 2.76
N ARG A 37 1.21 -12.48 3.91
CA ARG A 37 1.86 -12.88 5.16
C ARG A 37 2.41 -14.30 5.07
N LEU A 38 1.64 -15.22 4.48
CA LEU A 38 1.99 -16.63 4.37
C LEU A 38 2.99 -16.91 3.23
N ASN A 39 2.98 -16.09 2.18
CA ASN A 39 3.80 -16.33 0.97
C ASN A 39 5.02 -15.38 0.85
N GLN A 40 5.48 -14.77 1.95
CA GLN A 40 6.65 -13.87 1.95
C GLN A 40 7.88 -14.46 1.24
N SER A 41 8.19 -15.74 1.43
CA SER A 41 9.34 -16.40 0.78
C SER A 41 9.21 -16.46 -0.75
N LYS A 42 8.00 -16.66 -1.27
CA LYS A 42 7.72 -16.67 -2.73
C LYS A 42 7.73 -15.27 -3.33
N LEU A 43 7.42 -14.25 -2.54
CA LEU A 43 7.45 -12.84 -2.93
C LEU A 43 8.88 -12.25 -2.97
N ARG A 44 9.91 -13.11 -3.01
CA ARG A 44 11.33 -12.75 -3.01
C ARG A 44 11.74 -11.91 -1.80
N PHE A 45 11.26 -12.30 -0.61
CA PHE A 45 11.67 -11.63 0.62
C PHE A 45 13.19 -11.59 0.84
N GLU A 46 13.94 -12.53 0.24
CA GLU A 46 15.39 -12.60 0.38
C GLU A 46 16.15 -11.39 -0.22
N GLU A 47 15.63 -10.75 -1.28
CA GLU A 47 16.21 -9.48 -1.77
C GLU A 47 16.01 -8.32 -0.78
N TYR A 48 15.09 -8.47 0.18
CA TYR A 48 14.80 -7.47 1.20
C TYR A 48 15.51 -7.72 2.54
N ILE A 49 16.42 -8.70 2.62
CA ILE A 49 17.23 -9.00 3.81
C ILE A 49 18.04 -7.76 4.25
N HIS A 50 18.66 -7.05 3.30
CA HIS A 50 19.42 -5.83 3.63
C HIS A 50 18.54 -4.72 4.25
N LEU A 51 17.26 -4.67 3.87
CA LEU A 51 16.29 -3.71 4.40
C LEU A 51 15.81 -4.11 5.80
N ARG A 52 15.65 -5.43 6.02
CA ARG A 52 15.40 -5.99 7.36
C ARG A 52 16.57 -5.68 8.29
N ASP A 53 17.79 -5.86 7.83
CA ASP A 53 19.01 -5.66 8.63
C ASP A 53 19.17 -4.18 9.04
N ALA A 54 18.85 -3.23 8.14
CA ALA A 54 18.81 -1.81 8.45
C ALA A 54 17.73 -1.42 9.49
N ILE A 55 16.60 -2.13 9.52
CA ILE A 55 15.52 -1.91 10.51
C ILE A 55 15.86 -2.56 11.86
N VAL A 56 16.58 -3.68 11.85
CA VAL A 56 17.00 -4.43 13.04
C VAL A 56 18.02 -3.65 13.88
N ASP A 57 18.84 -2.80 13.25
CA ASP A 57 19.86 -1.99 13.91
C ASP A 57 19.27 -0.79 14.71
N ASP A 58 18.01 -0.40 14.43
CA ASP A 58 17.35 0.79 15.00
C ASP A 58 16.55 0.51 16.30
N GLY A 59 16.52 -0.72 16.80
CA GLY A 59 16.15 -1.00 18.20
C GLY A 59 15.14 -2.13 18.46
N ASN A 60 15.44 -2.89 19.53
CA ASN A 60 14.58 -3.83 20.28
C ASN A 60 13.73 -4.80 19.45
N THR A 61 14.40 -5.81 18.92
CA THR A 61 13.90 -6.93 18.12
C THR A 61 13.04 -7.96 18.87
N THR A 62 12.81 -7.79 20.17
CA THR A 62 12.15 -8.82 21.01
C THR A 62 10.63 -8.72 21.03
N ASN A 63 10.04 -7.57 20.69
CA ASN A 63 8.58 -7.33 20.75
C ASN A 63 7.92 -6.96 19.41
N ILE A 64 8.69 -6.88 18.32
CA ILE A 64 8.15 -6.57 17.00
C ILE A 64 7.63 -7.89 16.41
N GLY A 65 6.31 -8.08 16.45
CA GLY A 65 5.67 -9.18 15.74
C GLY A 65 6.21 -9.31 14.32
N ARG A 66 6.38 -10.55 13.83
CA ARG A 66 7.06 -10.89 12.56
C ARG A 66 6.91 -9.80 11.50
N LEU A 67 7.99 -9.05 11.23
CA LEU A 67 8.02 -7.92 10.31
C LEU A 67 7.62 -8.40 8.91
N MET A 68 6.41 -8.04 8.49
CA MET A 68 5.84 -8.43 7.21
C MET A 68 6.06 -7.30 6.22
N ILE A 69 6.81 -7.58 5.16
CA ILE A 69 7.07 -6.61 4.11
C ILE A 69 5.91 -6.63 3.12
N LEU A 70 5.24 -5.48 2.96
CA LEU A 70 4.27 -5.28 1.89
C LEU A 70 5.01 -4.97 0.57
N PRO A 71 4.61 -5.58 -0.56
CA PRO A 71 5.14 -5.25 -1.87
C PRO A 71 4.63 -3.88 -2.34
N SER A 72 5.32 -3.22 -3.28
CA SER A 72 4.88 -1.94 -3.84
C SER A 72 3.59 -2.01 -4.66
N SER A 73 3.22 -3.21 -5.11
CA SER A 73 1.91 -3.49 -5.71
C SER A 73 0.75 -3.35 -4.72
N TYR A 74 1.00 -3.36 -3.41
CA TYR A 74 -0.02 -3.07 -2.42
C TYR A 74 -0.20 -1.56 -2.26
N GLU A 75 -1.37 -1.08 -2.65
CA GLU A 75 -1.75 0.33 -2.58
C GLU A 75 -1.70 0.85 -1.14
N GLY A 76 -1.09 2.03 -0.95
CA GLY A 76 -0.87 2.59 0.39
C GLY A 76 0.24 1.93 1.21
N SER A 77 0.95 0.93 0.68
CA SER A 77 2.19 0.46 1.34
C SER A 77 3.27 1.56 1.33
N PRO A 78 4.20 1.57 2.30
CA PRO A 78 5.32 2.50 2.30
C PRO A 78 6.12 2.50 0.98
N ARG A 79 6.24 1.32 0.35
CA ARG A 79 6.95 1.16 -0.93
C ARG A 79 6.17 1.75 -2.08
N HIS A 80 4.87 1.50 -2.12
CA HIS A 80 3.99 2.11 -3.11
C HIS A 80 4.13 3.63 -3.10
N MET A 81 4.08 4.23 -1.91
CA MET A 81 4.26 5.69 -1.77
C MET A 81 5.65 6.15 -2.23
N TYR A 82 6.69 5.39 -1.93
CA TYR A 82 8.06 5.71 -2.35
C TYR A 82 8.21 5.65 -3.88
N ASP A 83 7.69 4.59 -4.51
CA ASP A 83 7.70 4.42 -5.96
C ASP A 83 6.96 5.58 -6.64
N TYR A 84 5.77 5.96 -6.13
CA TYR A 84 5.04 7.13 -6.62
C TYR A 84 5.83 8.44 -6.51
N ALA A 85 6.58 8.62 -5.42
CA ALA A 85 7.43 9.81 -5.26
C ALA A 85 8.58 9.82 -6.26
N GLN A 86 9.22 8.66 -6.50
CA GLN A 86 10.29 8.54 -7.49
C GLN A 86 9.76 8.78 -8.92
N ASP A 87 8.60 8.22 -9.24
CA ASP A 87 7.95 8.43 -10.54
C ASP A 87 7.59 9.90 -10.76
N ALA A 88 7.09 10.60 -9.73
CA ALA A 88 6.85 12.03 -9.81
C ALA A 88 8.14 12.82 -10.08
N ILE A 89 9.23 12.48 -9.39
CA ILE A 89 10.56 13.10 -9.63
C ILE A 89 11.05 12.82 -11.06
N ALA A 90 10.88 11.59 -11.54
CA ALA A 90 11.26 11.19 -12.89
C ALA A 90 10.46 11.96 -13.95
N TYR A 91 9.14 12.07 -13.76
CA TYR A 91 8.24 12.83 -14.62
C TYR A 91 8.64 14.31 -14.66
N VAL A 92 8.88 14.91 -13.50
CA VAL A 92 9.37 16.30 -13.42
C VAL A 92 10.65 16.44 -14.22
N ARG A 93 11.68 15.60 -13.98
CA ARG A 93 12.95 15.65 -14.71
C ARG A 93 12.80 15.56 -16.24
N GLN A 94 11.84 14.76 -16.72
CA GLN A 94 11.66 14.54 -18.16
C GLN A 94 10.79 15.60 -18.83
N CYS A 95 9.73 16.06 -18.17
CA CYS A 95 8.74 16.96 -18.76
C CYS A 95 8.96 18.43 -18.41
N VAL A 96 9.67 18.72 -17.32
CA VAL A 96 9.85 20.08 -16.79
C VAL A 96 11.28 20.27 -16.30
N ARG A 97 12.00 21.25 -16.86
CA ARG A 97 13.28 21.64 -16.26
C ARG A 97 12.99 22.31 -14.91
N SER A 98 13.35 21.65 -13.82
CA SER A 98 13.29 22.25 -12.48
C SER A 98 14.36 23.34 -12.36
N ASP A 99 13.96 24.61 -12.46
CA ASP A 99 14.88 25.75 -12.29
C ASP A 99 15.06 26.17 -10.81
N LEU A 100 14.23 25.66 -9.90
CA LEU A 100 14.27 26.00 -8.47
C LEU A 100 14.01 24.77 -7.59
N PHE A 101 14.93 24.48 -6.68
CA PHE A 101 14.78 23.47 -5.63
C PHE A 101 14.74 24.18 -4.26
N ILE A 102 13.69 23.94 -3.49
CA ILE A 102 13.54 24.46 -2.12
C ILE A 102 13.49 23.27 -1.17
N THR A 103 14.43 23.21 -0.24
CA THR A 103 14.52 22.17 0.80
C THR A 103 14.08 22.77 2.13
N PHE A 104 13.05 22.19 2.76
CA PHE A 104 12.66 22.54 4.12
C PHE A 104 13.13 21.44 5.07
N THR A 105 13.98 21.80 6.03
CA THR A 105 14.39 20.92 7.13
C THR A 105 13.54 21.25 8.35
N CYS A 106 12.58 20.38 8.66
CA CYS A 106 11.83 20.47 9.92
C CYS A 106 12.62 19.74 11.00
N ASN A 107 13.27 20.48 11.90
CA ASN A 107 13.74 19.89 13.15
C ASN A 107 12.53 19.51 14.00
N SER A 108 12.46 18.26 14.46
CA SER A 108 11.52 17.87 15.49
C SER A 108 11.95 18.52 16.82
N ALA A 109 11.16 19.46 17.31
CA ALA A 109 11.24 19.95 18.69
C ALA A 109 10.68 18.91 19.66
#